data_AF-A0A959NNE4-F1
#
_entry.id   AF-A0A959NNE4-F1
#
_cell.length_a   1.000
_cell.length_b   1.000
_cell.length_c   1.000
_cell.angle_alpha   90.00
_cell.angle_beta   90.00
_cell.angle_gamma   90.00
#
_symmetry.space_group_name_H-M   'P 1'
#
loop_
_entity.id
_entity.type
_entity.pdbx_description
1 polymer ?
#
loop_
_entity_poly.entity_id
_entity_poly.type
_entity_poly.pdbx_seq_one_letter_code
_entity_poly.pdbx_strand_id
1 'polypeptide(L)'
;MQGENVKFIYSSIYVLLILCSQILLAQKEGANLKPRVVVLTDVSTWETDDQESLVRYLVHADMFEIEGIVWTTGYSHSNISSFPTHYDIIQDVIDAYEQDLPNLLKRSNQTGYNQDSVRQEIGYWPSAGYVREHTMKGSIRRGIQYIGPGNNSDGSNLLIELADEDD
;
A
#
# COMPACT_ATOMS: atom_id res chain seq x y z
N MET A 1 12.74 -38.72 -52.14
CA MET A 1 11.41 -38.14 -51.83
C MET A 1 10.97 -38.31 -50.37
N GLN A 2 11.10 -39.48 -49.74
CA GLN A 2 10.68 -39.66 -48.33
C GLN A 2 11.51 -38.85 -47.30
N GLY A 3 12.82 -38.70 -47.49
CA GLY A 3 13.70 -38.00 -46.53
C GLY A 3 13.58 -36.47 -46.52
N GLU A 4 13.14 -35.84 -47.62
CA GLU A 4 12.97 -34.38 -47.68
C GLU A 4 11.70 -33.93 -46.94
N ASN A 5 10.62 -34.71 -47.04
CA ASN A 5 9.39 -34.46 -46.28
C ASN A 5 9.62 -34.53 -44.78
N VAL A 6 10.47 -35.47 -44.32
CA VAL A 6 10.81 -35.61 -42.90
C VAL A 6 11.60 -34.40 -42.39
N LYS A 7 12.58 -33.90 -43.16
CA LYS A 7 13.33 -32.67 -42.80
C LYS A 7 12.44 -31.43 -42.76
N PHE A 8 11.49 -31.33 -43.70
CA PHE A 8 10.53 -30.24 -43.73
C PHE A 8 9.64 -30.23 -42.49
N ILE A 9 9.12 -31.40 -42.07
CA ILE A 9 8.31 -31.55 -40.86
C ILE A 9 9.09 -31.12 -39.61
N TYR A 10 10.34 -31.57 -39.43
CA TYR A 10 11.15 -31.16 -38.29
C TYR A 10 11.43 -29.65 -38.29
N SER A 11 11.70 -29.06 -39.46
CA SER A 11 11.90 -27.62 -39.57
C SER A 11 10.64 -26.84 -39.21
N SER A 12 9.46 -27.29 -39.63
CA SER A 12 8.17 -26.68 -39.28
C SER A 12 7.88 -26.77 -37.78
N ILE A 13 8.18 -27.91 -37.14
CA ILE A 13 8.03 -28.08 -35.69
C ILE A 13 8.97 -27.14 -34.93
N TYR A 14 10.23 -27.01 -35.36
CA TYR A 14 11.18 -26.08 -34.74
C TYR A 14 10.73 -24.62 -34.84
N VAL A 15 10.23 -24.20 -36.01
CA VAL A 15 9.69 -22.85 -36.21
C VAL A 15 8.45 -22.62 -35.34
N LEU A 16 7.56 -23.62 -35.22
CA LEU A 16 6.37 -23.54 -34.38
C LEU A 16 6.73 -23.45 -32.89
N LEU A 17 7.74 -24.19 -32.44
CA LEU A 17 8.25 -24.12 -31.06
C LEU A 17 8.88 -22.77 -30.73
N ILE A 18 9.62 -22.17 -31.68
CA ILE A 18 10.20 -20.82 -31.54
C ILE A 18 9.09 -19.76 -31.50
N LEU A 19 8.06 -19.87 -32.34
CA LEU A 19 6.91 -18.96 -32.31
C LEU A 19 6.12 -19.08 -31.00
N CYS A 20 5.90 -20.30 -30.50
CA CYS A 20 5.24 -20.51 -29.20
C CYS A 20 6.05 -19.94 -28.02
N SER A 21 7.39 -20.04 -28.04
CA SER A 21 8.22 -19.50 -26.96
C SER A 21 8.24 -17.96 -26.95
N GLN A 22 8.14 -17.33 -28.12
CA GLN A 22 8.04 -15.86 -28.23
C GLN A 22 6.70 -15.34 -27.69
N ILE A 23 5.60 -16.05 -27.92
CA ILE A 23 4.27 -15.68 -27.41
C ILE A 23 4.22 -15.80 -25.88
N LEU A 24 4.85 -16.83 -25.30
CA LEU A 24 4.95 -17.00 -23.84
C LEU A 24 5.76 -15.89 -23.17
N LEU A 25 6.84 -15.41 -23.82
CA LEU A 25 7.64 -14.29 -23.30
C LEU A 25 6.92 -12.94 -23.40
N ALA A 26 6.06 -12.76 -24.40
CA ALA A 26 5.27 -11.55 -24.57
C ALA A 26 4.10 -11.42 -23.56
N GLN A 27 3.74 -12.51 -22.87
CA GLN A 27 2.70 -12.52 -21.84
C GLN A 27 3.18 -12.14 -20.44
N LYS A 28 4.44 -11.74 -20.27
CA LYS A 28 4.92 -11.19 -19.01
C LYS A 28 4.43 -9.73 -18.88
N GLU A 29 3.12 -9.56 -18.66
CA GLU A 29 2.62 -8.31 -18.07
C GLU A 29 3.40 -8.10 -16.77
N GLY A 30 3.99 -6.91 -16.62
CA GLY A 30 4.58 -6.53 -15.33
C GLY A 30 3.52 -6.67 -14.25
N ALA A 31 3.94 -7.08 -13.04
CA ALA A 31 3.04 -7.12 -11.90
C ALA A 31 2.30 -5.77 -11.83
N ASN A 32 0.96 -5.82 -11.77
CA ASN A 32 0.15 -4.61 -11.65
C ASN A 32 0.25 -4.13 -10.19
N LEU A 33 1.41 -3.56 -9.87
CA LEU A 33 1.74 -3.11 -8.52
C LEU A 33 0.80 -2.00 -8.10
N LYS A 34 0.45 -1.99 -6.83
CA LYS A 34 -0.32 -0.91 -6.25
C LYS A 34 0.53 0.37 -6.23
N PRO A 35 -0.06 1.54 -6.46
CA PRO A 35 0.59 2.80 -6.12
C PRO A 35 0.89 2.85 -4.60
N ARG A 36 2.10 3.30 -4.28
CA ARG A 36 2.59 3.57 -2.92
C ARG A 36 1.96 4.83 -2.37
N VAL A 37 1.42 4.79 -1.16
CA VAL A 37 0.73 5.93 -0.55
C VAL A 37 1.12 6.09 0.92
N VAL A 38 1.49 7.31 1.28
CA VAL A 38 1.58 7.77 2.67
C VAL A 38 0.47 8.81 2.90
N VAL A 39 -0.34 8.61 3.92
CA VAL A 39 -1.38 9.56 4.36
C VAL A 39 -0.88 10.31 5.59
N LEU A 40 -0.88 11.64 5.52
CA LEU A 40 -0.69 12.51 6.70
C LEU A 40 -2.06 13.11 7.04
N THR A 41 -2.50 12.92 8.28
CA THR A 41 -3.86 13.31 8.72
C THR A 41 -3.81 13.96 10.10
N ASP A 42 -4.61 14.99 10.30
CA ASP A 42 -4.90 15.54 11.62
C ASP A 42 -6.27 15.11 12.15
N VAL A 43 -6.65 13.85 11.87
CA VAL A 43 -7.88 13.22 12.36
C VAL A 43 -8.13 13.55 13.83
N SER A 44 -9.39 13.88 14.12
CA SER A 44 -9.81 14.41 15.40
C SER A 44 -11.25 14.05 15.71
N THR A 45 -11.71 14.40 16.91
CA THR A 45 -13.13 14.36 17.27
C THR A 45 -13.88 15.64 16.89
N TRP A 46 -13.21 16.63 16.30
CA TRP A 46 -13.80 17.95 15.97
C TRP A 46 -14.48 17.94 14.61
N GLU A 47 -13.89 17.23 13.65
CA GLU A 47 -14.37 17.03 12.29
C GLU A 47 -14.33 15.53 11.97
N THR A 48 -15.27 15.07 11.15
CA THR A 48 -15.43 13.62 10.87
C THR A 48 -14.81 13.20 9.54
N ASP A 49 -14.40 14.15 8.69
CA ASP A 49 -13.99 13.91 7.31
C ASP A 49 -12.69 13.10 7.21
N ASP A 50 -11.70 13.34 8.06
CA ASP A 50 -10.50 12.49 8.13
C ASP A 50 -10.84 11.05 8.53
N GLN A 51 -11.71 10.85 9.52
CA GLN A 51 -12.13 9.51 9.94
C GLN A 51 -12.91 8.79 8.83
N GLU A 52 -13.85 9.47 8.19
CA GLU A 52 -14.61 8.97 7.04
C GLU A 52 -13.69 8.62 5.86
N SER A 53 -12.68 9.46 5.60
CA SER A 53 -11.69 9.24 4.57
C SER A 53 -10.80 8.05 4.87
N LEU A 54 -10.36 7.85 6.13
CA LEU A 54 -9.60 6.68 6.54
C LEU A 54 -10.42 5.39 6.40
N VAL A 55 -11.70 5.39 6.81
CA VAL A 55 -12.59 4.23 6.58
C VAL A 55 -12.68 3.93 5.10
N ARG A 56 -12.91 4.94 4.25
CA ARG A 56 -12.98 4.77 2.80
C ARG A 56 -11.67 4.26 2.21
N TYR A 57 -10.53 4.72 2.73
CA TYR A 57 -9.22 4.30 2.30
C TYR A 57 -8.98 2.82 2.60
N LEU A 58 -9.28 2.35 3.83
CA LEU A 58 -9.08 0.96 4.22
C LEU A 58 -10.02 -0.03 3.52
N VAL A 59 -11.27 0.36 3.22
CA VAL A 59 -12.17 -0.50 2.40
C VAL A 59 -11.78 -0.58 0.92
N HIS A 60 -10.75 0.17 0.52
CA HIS A 60 -10.06 0.14 -0.78
C HIS A 60 -8.56 -0.19 -0.63
N ALA A 61 -8.14 -0.80 0.47
CA ALA A 61 -6.74 -1.18 0.70
C ALA A 61 -6.21 -2.20 -0.33
N ASP A 62 -7.08 -2.81 -1.13
CA ASP A 62 -6.70 -3.62 -2.28
C ASP A 62 -6.12 -2.83 -3.45
N MET A 63 -6.31 -1.51 -3.47
CA MET A 63 -5.89 -0.63 -4.56
C MET A 63 -4.64 0.18 -4.25
N PHE A 64 -4.20 0.25 -2.99
CA PHE A 64 -3.06 1.05 -2.55
C PHE A 64 -2.10 0.24 -1.67
N GLU A 65 -0.79 0.46 -1.84
CA GLU A 65 0.22 0.00 -0.89
C GLU A 65 0.35 1.06 0.20
N ILE A 66 -0.06 0.71 1.42
CA ILE A 66 -0.11 1.62 2.56
C ILE A 66 1.29 1.65 3.20
N GLU A 67 2.11 2.60 2.74
CA GLU A 67 3.48 2.80 3.23
C GLU A 67 3.49 3.59 4.55
N GLY A 68 2.41 4.33 4.83
CA GLY A 68 2.29 5.05 6.09
C GLY A 68 0.93 5.70 6.32
N ILE A 69 0.42 5.62 7.54
CA ILE A 69 -0.64 6.47 8.07
C ILE A 69 -0.06 7.26 9.23
N VAL A 70 0.23 8.53 8.98
CA VAL A 70 0.92 9.42 9.91
C VAL A 70 -0.08 10.38 10.53
N TRP A 71 -0.38 10.20 11.81
CA TRP A 71 -1.13 11.20 12.57
C TRP A 71 -0.25 12.42 12.84
N THR A 72 -0.67 13.61 12.44
CA THR A 72 0.10 14.84 12.59
C THR A 72 -0.82 16.02 12.94
N THR A 73 -0.26 17.22 13.01
CA THR A 73 -1.03 18.44 13.22
C THR A 73 -1.52 19.09 11.94
N GLY A 74 -2.68 19.72 12.02
CA GLY A 74 -3.26 20.57 10.96
C GLY A 74 -4.12 21.68 11.57
N TYR A 75 -4.93 22.34 10.74
CA TYR A 75 -5.65 23.56 11.17
C TYR A 75 -6.74 23.30 12.19
N SER A 76 -7.21 22.05 12.31
CA SER A 76 -8.21 21.65 13.28
C SER A 76 -7.67 21.64 14.71
N HIS A 77 -6.37 21.93 14.89
CA HIS A 77 -5.68 22.01 16.19
C HIS A 77 -4.85 23.30 16.36
N SER A 78 -5.28 24.20 17.25
CA SER A 78 -4.56 25.46 17.51
C SER A 78 -3.43 25.35 18.55
N ASN A 79 -3.48 24.39 19.48
CA ASN A 79 -2.43 24.11 20.47
C ASN A 79 -2.58 22.70 21.05
N ILE A 80 -1.65 21.79 20.75
CA ILE A 80 -1.56 20.50 21.46
C ILE A 80 -0.72 20.74 22.72
N SER A 81 -1.34 21.36 23.74
CA SER A 81 -0.72 21.52 25.07
C SER A 81 -1.13 20.42 26.05
N SER A 82 -2.01 19.50 25.66
CA SER A 82 -2.52 18.44 26.52
C SER A 82 -3.01 17.25 25.70
N PHE A 83 -2.47 16.07 26.01
CA PHE A 83 -2.93 14.74 25.58
C PHE A 83 -4.45 14.57 25.89
N PRO A 84 -5.23 13.83 25.08
CA PRO A 84 -4.77 12.76 24.20
C PRO A 84 -4.63 13.14 22.74
N THR A 85 -3.55 12.65 22.11
CA THR A 85 -3.43 12.64 20.65
C THR A 85 -4.58 11.81 20.09
N HIS A 86 -5.38 12.33 19.16
CA HIS A 86 -6.48 11.61 18.50
C HIS A 86 -6.02 10.43 17.60
N TYR A 87 -4.77 10.02 17.75
CA TYR A 87 -4.17 8.81 17.18
C TYR A 87 -5.02 7.55 17.40
N ASP A 88 -5.68 7.44 18.56
CA ASP A 88 -6.52 6.29 18.89
C ASP A 88 -7.71 6.14 17.91
N ILE A 89 -8.16 7.22 17.27
CA ILE A 89 -9.20 7.15 16.21
C ILE A 89 -8.70 6.33 15.02
N ILE A 90 -7.42 6.44 14.67
CA ILE A 90 -6.83 5.63 13.59
C ILE A 90 -6.83 4.15 14.01
N GLN A 91 -6.50 3.86 15.27
CA GLN A 91 -6.55 2.49 15.80
C GLN A 91 -7.97 1.93 15.77
N ASP A 92 -8.98 2.71 16.17
CA ASP A 92 -10.39 2.32 16.11
C ASP A 92 -10.84 2.01 14.67
N VAL A 93 -10.39 2.80 13.68
CA VAL A 93 -10.67 2.56 12.27
C VAL A 93 -9.99 1.27 11.78
N ILE A 94 -8.77 0.98 12.23
CA ILE A 94 -8.08 -0.28 11.88
C ILE A 94 -8.75 -1.48 12.56
N ASP A 95 -9.23 -1.34 13.80
CA ASP A 95 -9.99 -2.37 14.51
C ASP A 95 -11.32 -2.69 13.79
N ALA A 96 -11.98 -1.68 13.25
CA ALA A 96 -13.17 -1.87 12.41
C ALA A 96 -12.82 -2.56 11.08
N TYR A 97 -11.73 -2.14 10.43
CA TYR A 97 -11.22 -2.80 9.23
C TYR A 97 -10.91 -4.29 9.47
N GLU A 98 -10.27 -4.63 10.60
CA GLU A 98 -9.95 -6.01 10.95
C GLU A 98 -11.21 -6.88 11.08
N GLN A 99 -12.27 -6.35 11.66
CA GLN A 99 -13.56 -7.04 11.78
C GLN A 99 -14.19 -7.33 10.42
N ASP A 100 -14.05 -6.42 9.46
CA ASP A 100 -14.60 -6.54 8.11
C ASP A 100 -13.68 -7.29 7.13
N LEU A 101 -12.40 -7.45 7.46
CA LEU A 101 -11.39 -8.04 6.61
C LEU A 101 -11.77 -9.44 6.08
N PRO A 102 -12.36 -10.36 6.87
CA PRO A 102 -12.83 -11.65 6.35
C PRO A 102 -13.87 -11.54 5.22
N ASN A 103 -14.62 -10.44 5.15
CA ASN A 103 -15.55 -10.17 4.05
C ASN A 103 -14.87 -9.50 2.86
N LEU A 104 -13.92 -8.59 3.10
CA LEU A 104 -13.16 -7.91 2.05
C LEU A 104 -12.32 -8.90 1.24
N LEU A 105 -11.65 -9.84 1.91
CA LEU A 105 -10.84 -10.89 1.28
C LEU A 105 -11.61 -11.71 0.22
N LYS A 106 -12.93 -11.87 0.39
CA LYS A 106 -13.79 -12.60 -0.56
C LYS A 106 -13.88 -11.90 -1.92
N ARG A 107 -13.65 -10.58 -2.00
CA ARG A 107 -13.73 -9.80 -3.24
C ARG A 107 -12.66 -10.20 -4.26
N SER A 108 -11.50 -10.65 -3.78
CA SER A 108 -10.37 -11.10 -4.60
C SER A 108 -10.04 -12.59 -4.42
N ASN A 109 -10.91 -13.35 -3.75
CA ASN A 109 -10.67 -14.77 -3.39
C ASN A 109 -9.34 -14.98 -2.64
N GLN A 110 -8.91 -14.01 -1.83
CA GLN A 110 -7.67 -14.11 -1.06
C GLN A 110 -7.83 -15.07 0.12
N THR A 111 -6.92 -16.04 0.25
CA THR A 111 -6.98 -17.10 1.28
C THR A 111 -5.88 -17.00 2.34
N GLY A 112 -5.15 -15.88 2.40
CA GLY A 112 -4.06 -15.65 3.35
C GLY A 112 -3.38 -14.30 3.10
N TYR A 113 -2.29 -14.06 3.82
CA TYR A 113 -1.46 -12.86 3.64
C TYR A 113 -0.10 -13.28 3.10
N ASN A 114 0.44 -12.48 2.19
CA ASN A 114 1.83 -12.60 1.77
C ASN A 114 2.73 -12.05 2.88
N GLN A 115 4.04 -12.30 2.82
CA GLN A 115 4.94 -11.59 3.72
C GLN A 115 4.90 -10.10 3.37
N ASP A 116 4.67 -9.30 4.40
CA ASP A 116 4.47 -7.85 4.34
C ASP A 116 5.68 -7.06 3.79
N SER A 117 6.81 -7.73 3.52
CA SER A 117 8.04 -7.14 2.96
C SER A 117 8.12 -7.20 1.42
N VAL A 118 7.03 -7.50 0.72
CA VAL A 118 7.01 -7.60 -0.74
C VAL A 118 6.03 -6.58 -1.32
N ARG A 119 6.44 -5.89 -2.39
CA ARG A 119 5.60 -5.00 -3.19
C ARG A 119 4.23 -5.62 -3.45
N GLN A 120 3.17 -4.89 -3.13
CA GLN A 120 1.81 -5.40 -3.22
C GLN A 120 1.21 -5.24 -4.63
N GLU A 121 0.46 -6.23 -5.08
CA GLU A 121 -0.28 -6.19 -6.34
C GLU A 121 -1.73 -5.72 -6.13
N ILE A 122 -2.32 -5.08 -7.15
CA ILE A 122 -3.73 -4.68 -7.14
C ILE A 122 -4.62 -5.91 -6.86
N GLY A 123 -5.53 -5.78 -5.89
CA GLY A 123 -6.43 -6.85 -5.45
C GLY A 123 -5.99 -7.55 -4.15
N TYR A 124 -4.75 -7.37 -3.71
CA TYR A 124 -4.26 -7.90 -2.43
C TYR A 124 -4.77 -7.07 -1.25
N TRP A 125 -5.37 -7.67 -0.23
CA TRP A 125 -5.73 -6.97 1.01
C TRP A 125 -4.63 -7.15 2.06
N PRO A 126 -4.06 -6.06 2.62
CA PRO A 126 -3.09 -6.16 3.70
C PRO A 126 -3.73 -6.69 4.99
N SER A 127 -2.92 -7.22 5.89
CA SER A 127 -3.41 -7.58 7.23
C SER A 127 -3.65 -6.31 8.07
N ALA A 128 -4.55 -6.38 9.06
CA ALA A 128 -4.68 -5.27 10.01
C ALA A 128 -3.38 -5.03 10.79
N GLY A 129 -2.58 -6.08 11.05
CA GLY A 129 -1.25 -5.97 11.65
C GLY A 129 -0.29 -5.14 10.81
N TYR A 130 -0.25 -5.38 9.49
CA TYR A 130 0.51 -4.57 8.53
C TYR A 130 0.13 -3.09 8.61
N VAL A 131 -1.17 -2.79 8.57
CA VAL A 131 -1.65 -1.40 8.62
C VAL A 131 -1.25 -0.74 9.94
N ARG A 132 -1.34 -1.45 11.08
CA ARG A 132 -0.91 -0.92 12.39
C ARG A 132 0.60 -0.67 12.44
N GLU A 133 1.41 -1.57 11.88
CA GLU A 133 2.87 -1.41 11.80
C GLU A 133 3.27 -0.18 10.98
N HIS A 134 2.50 0.11 9.93
CA HIS A 134 2.67 1.30 9.09
C HIS A 134 1.85 2.50 9.58
N THR A 135 1.43 2.53 10.85
CA THR A 135 0.78 3.69 11.47
C THR A 135 1.68 4.29 12.54
N MET A 136 1.89 5.61 12.50
CA MET A 136 2.82 6.29 13.42
C MET A 136 2.46 7.75 13.67
N LYS A 137 3.21 8.39 14.58
CA LYS A 137 3.02 9.79 14.94
C LYS A 137 4.00 10.69 14.19
N GLY A 138 3.46 11.76 13.63
CA GLY A 138 4.17 12.88 13.02
C GLY A 138 4.40 14.03 14.01
N SER A 139 4.61 15.23 13.47
CA SER A 139 4.84 16.44 14.27
C SER A 139 3.59 16.86 15.05
N ILE A 140 3.73 17.03 16.37
CA ILE A 140 2.72 17.64 17.23
C ILE A 140 2.74 19.17 17.24
N ARG A 141 3.60 19.77 16.41
CA ARG A 141 3.77 21.22 16.31
C ARG A 141 3.39 21.71 14.91
N ARG A 142 2.44 22.63 14.87
CA ARG A 142 1.89 23.19 13.63
C ARG A 142 2.57 24.48 13.21
N GLY A 143 2.96 24.57 11.95
CA GLY A 143 3.45 25.79 11.31
C GLY A 143 4.91 25.72 10.89
N ILE A 144 5.25 26.53 9.89
CA ILE A 144 6.56 26.53 9.22
C ILE A 144 7.73 26.79 10.19
N GLN A 145 7.48 27.53 11.28
CA GLN A 145 8.49 27.82 12.30
C GLN A 145 8.98 26.58 13.06
N TYR A 146 8.25 25.47 12.97
CA TYR A 146 8.64 24.19 13.57
C TYR A 146 9.24 23.22 12.55
N ILE A 147 9.43 23.64 11.30
CA ILE A 147 10.21 22.88 10.32
C ILE A 147 11.69 23.18 10.56
N GLY A 148 12.47 22.15 10.84
CA GLY A 148 13.91 22.26 11.05
C GLY A 148 14.42 21.45 12.24
N PRO A 149 15.65 21.71 12.69
CA PRO A 149 16.29 20.95 13.76
C PRO A 149 15.44 20.90 15.04
N GLY A 150 15.30 19.71 15.61
CA GLY A 150 14.63 19.50 16.90
C GLY A 150 13.12 19.28 16.83
N ASN A 151 12.56 19.02 15.64
CA ASN A 151 11.15 18.63 15.47
C ASN A 151 10.97 17.40 14.55
N ASN A 152 11.89 16.44 14.65
CA ASN A 152 11.76 15.15 13.98
C ASN A 152 10.69 14.30 14.68
N SER A 153 10.10 13.39 13.92
CA SER A 153 9.04 12.47 14.34
C SER A 153 9.21 11.13 13.62
N ASP A 154 8.55 10.09 14.10
CA ASP A 154 8.56 8.77 13.45
C ASP A 154 8.03 8.90 12.02
N GLY A 155 6.94 9.67 11.82
CA GLY A 155 6.38 9.93 10.50
C GLY A 155 7.30 10.71 9.56
N SER A 156 8.11 11.67 10.07
CA SER A 156 9.09 12.35 9.21
C SER A 156 10.27 11.46 8.86
N ASN A 157 10.67 10.56 9.75
CA ASN A 157 11.75 9.61 9.48
C ASN A 157 11.30 8.59 8.42
N LEU A 158 10.05 8.08 8.51
CA LEU A 158 9.45 7.24 7.49
C LEU A 158 9.50 7.91 6.11
N LEU A 159 9.08 9.18 6.02
CA LEU A 159 9.09 9.91 4.73
C LEU A 159 10.49 10.02 4.12
N ILE A 160 11.53 10.13 4.94
CA ILE A 160 12.93 10.16 4.47
C ILE A 160 13.33 8.78 3.97
N GLU A 161 13.05 7.73 4.75
CA GLU A 161 13.34 6.34 4.38
C GLU A 161 12.68 5.96 3.05
N LEU A 162 11.38 6.21 2.91
CA LEU A 162 10.63 5.91 1.69
C LEU A 162 11.13 6.69 0.47
N ALA A 163 11.65 7.91 0.67
CA ALA A 163 12.19 8.74 -0.41
C ALA A 163 13.58 8.27 -0.88
N ASP A 164 14.32 7.52 -0.04
CA ASP A 164 15.61 6.93 -0.37
C ASP A 164 15.48 5.53 -1.00
N GLU A 165 14.27 4.95 -1.04
CA GLU A 165 14.01 3.65 -1.65
C GLU A 165 13.92 3.71 -3.18
N ASP A 166 14.30 2.60 -3.83
CA ASP A 166 14.06 2.42 -5.25
C ASP A 166 12.55 2.22 -5.53
N ASP A 167 12.05 2.92 -6.55
CA ASP A 167 10.68 2.75 -7.07
C ASP A 167 10.47 1.38 -7.75
#